data_AF-A0A4Y2U5G0-F1
#
_entry.id   AF-A0A4Y2U5G0-F1
#
_cell.length_a   1.000
_cell.length_b   1.000
_cell.length_c   1.000
_cell.angle_alpha   90.00
_cell.angle_beta   90.00
_cell.angle_gamma   90.00
#
_symmetry.space_group_name_H-M   'P 1'
#
loop_
_entity.id
_entity.type
_entity.pdbx_description
1 polymer ?
#
loop_
_entity_poly.entity_id
_entity_poly.type
_entity_poly.pdbx_seq_one_letter_code
_entity_poly.pdbx_strand_id
1 'polypeptide(L)'
;MKREFRKRDLVLIFSNCRENKITLQWTGPGTILKTLSVTNYVVSIPHRKDKSQVYHRNILKPYYKRPEQINYLSLEAEERIGVYKLEIPHIVPTPNVLDLSEIIPEPTGSTLTEDQCQKLRNVIWK
;
A
#
# COMPACT_ATOMS: atom_id res chain seq x y z
N MET A 1 -2.29 -20.15 7.42
CA MET A 1 -1.62 -20.22 6.08
C MET A 1 -0.11 -20.25 6.26
N LYS A 2 0.60 -21.16 5.58
CA LYS A 2 2.07 -21.25 5.62
C LYS A 2 2.66 -20.44 4.46
N ARG A 3 3.40 -19.36 4.75
CA ARG A 3 3.95 -18.43 3.73
C ARG A 3 5.18 -19.01 3.05
N GLU A 4 5.04 -19.96 2.13
CA GLU A 4 6.18 -20.59 1.45
C GLU A 4 6.29 -20.14 -0.01
N PHE A 5 7.51 -20.13 -0.52
CA PHE A 5 7.77 -19.82 -1.92
C PHE A 5 8.38 -21.03 -2.65
N ARG A 6 8.05 -21.16 -3.93
CA ARG A 6 8.53 -22.21 -4.82
C ARG A 6 9.54 -21.66 -5.81
N LYS A 7 10.28 -22.58 -6.43
CA LYS A 7 11.19 -22.25 -7.52
C LYS A 7 10.39 -21.65 -8.69
N ARG A 8 10.92 -20.57 -9.29
CA ARG A 8 10.32 -19.71 -10.33
C ARG A 8 9.22 -18.76 -9.85
N ASP A 9 8.88 -18.73 -8.57
CA ASP A 9 7.97 -17.71 -8.06
C ASP A 9 8.62 -16.32 -8.18
N LEU A 10 7.80 -15.35 -8.58
CA LEU A 10 8.18 -13.94 -8.62
C LEU A 10 7.97 -13.32 -7.24
N VAL A 11 8.98 -12.59 -6.77
CA VAL A 11 8.96 -11.93 -5.47
C VAL A 11 9.51 -10.52 -5.54
N LEU A 12 9.00 -9.66 -4.66
CA LEU A 12 9.55 -8.37 -4.32
C LEU A 12 10.51 -8.53 -3.15
N ILE A 13 11.60 -7.78 -3.17
CA ILE A 13 12.65 -7.80 -2.15
C ILE A 13 12.67 -6.46 -1.44
N PHE A 14 12.63 -6.49 -0.12
CA PHE A 14 12.79 -5.31 0.69
C PHE A 14 14.27 -4.91 0.71
N SER A 15 14.58 -3.74 0.17
CA SER A 15 15.95 -3.23 0.12
C SER A 15 16.01 -1.72 0.34
N ASN A 16 17.18 -1.23 0.73
CA ASN A 16 17.45 0.20 0.72
C ASN A 16 17.40 0.79 -0.70
N CYS A 17 16.99 2.05 -0.78
CA CYS A 17 17.15 2.85 -1.98
C CYS A 17 18.63 3.25 -2.13
N ARG A 18 19.14 3.30 -3.37
CA ARG A 18 20.51 3.76 -3.63
C ARG A 18 20.70 5.24 -3.33
N GLU A 19 19.66 6.04 -3.58
CA GLU A 19 19.69 7.49 -3.43
C GLU A 19 19.57 7.93 -1.96
N ASN A 20 18.86 7.15 -1.15
CA ASN A 20 18.66 7.47 0.25
C ASN A 20 18.78 6.22 1.13
N LYS A 21 19.75 6.24 2.05
CA LYS A 21 20.07 5.14 2.98
C LYS A 21 18.95 4.85 3.98
N ILE A 22 18.09 5.83 4.29
CA ILE A 22 16.96 5.64 5.21
C ILE A 22 15.68 5.20 4.48
N THR A 23 15.61 5.38 3.16
CA THR A 23 14.43 5.00 2.39
C THR A 23 14.47 3.52 2.05
N LEU A 24 13.51 2.78 2.60
CA LEU A 24 13.31 1.37 2.31
C LEU A 24 12.23 1.22 1.23
N GLN A 25 12.51 0.41 0.22
CA GLN A 25 11.60 0.17 -0.89
C GLN A 25 11.52 -1.30 -1.25
N TRP A 26 10.38 -1.69 -1.85
CA TRP A 26 10.21 -3.00 -2.46
C TRP A 26 10.77 -2.97 -3.88
N THR A 27 11.88 -3.67 -4.10
CA THR A 27 12.53 -3.79 -5.41
C THR A 27 12.15 -5.11 -6.07
N GLY A 28 11.82 -5.09 -7.37
CA GLY A 28 11.56 -6.31 -8.11
C GLY A 28 10.92 -6.05 -9.48
N PRO A 29 10.55 -7.12 -10.21
CA PRO A 29 10.43 -8.51 -9.75
C PRO A 29 11.76 -9.28 -9.75
N GLY A 30 11.98 -10.08 -8.70
CA GLY A 30 13.03 -11.09 -8.61
C GLY A 30 12.45 -12.51 -8.74
N THR A 31 13.23 -13.46 -9.24
CA THR A 31 12.81 -14.86 -9.44
C THR A 31 13.49 -15.78 -8.43
N ILE A 32 12.73 -16.62 -7.73
CA ILE A 32 13.30 -17.61 -6.81
C ILE A 32 13.95 -18.75 -7.60
N LEU A 33 15.25 -18.94 -7.42
CA LEU A 33 16.01 -20.00 -8.09
C LEU A 33 16.00 -21.31 -7.30
N LYS A 34 16.18 -21.21 -5.98
CA LYS A 34 16.31 -22.38 -5.09
C LYS A 34 15.94 -22.01 -3.66
N THR A 35 15.33 -22.97 -2.97
CA THR A 35 15.10 -22.93 -1.52
C THR A 35 16.29 -23.58 -0.82
N LEU A 36 16.98 -22.84 0.06
CA LEU A 36 18.08 -23.39 0.87
C LEU A 36 17.57 -23.93 2.21
N SER A 37 16.57 -23.26 2.78
CA SER A 37 15.93 -23.60 4.04
C SER A 37 14.46 -23.14 4.00
N VAL A 38 13.68 -23.50 5.00
CA VAL A 38 12.33 -22.97 5.21
C VAL A 38 12.33 -21.44 5.22
N THR A 39 13.41 -20.81 5.69
CA THR A 39 13.53 -19.36 5.85
C THR A 39 14.39 -18.67 4.81
N ASN A 40 15.30 -19.36 4.11
CA ASN A 40 16.30 -18.74 3.23
C ASN A 40 16.14 -19.20 1.79
N TYR A 41 16.11 -18.23 0.87
CA TYR A 41 15.86 -18.44 -0.55
C TYR A 41 16.92 -17.74 -1.40
N VAL A 42 17.34 -18.38 -2.48
CA VAL A 42 18.19 -17.77 -3.51
C VAL A 42 17.28 -17.07 -4.52
N VAL A 43 17.46 -15.76 -4.69
CA VAL A 43 16.67 -14.95 -5.62
C VAL A 43 17.60 -14.31 -6.66
N SER A 44 17.20 -14.37 -7.92
CA SER A 44 17.85 -13.69 -9.03
C SER A 44 17.10 -12.44 -9.42
N ILE A 45 17.83 -11.35 -9.65
CA ILE A 45 17.27 -10.08 -10.13
C ILE A 45 18.01 -9.70 -11.43
N PRO A 46 17.31 -9.51 -12.55
CA PRO A 46 17.96 -9.29 -13.86
C PRO A 46 18.81 -8.01 -13.94
N HIS A 47 18.60 -7.02 -13.06
CA HIS A 47 19.24 -5.71 -13.10
C HIS A 47 20.25 -5.45 -11.96
N ARG A 48 20.62 -6.48 -11.18
CA ARG A 48 21.66 -6.34 -10.13
C ARG A 48 23.00 -6.91 -10.61
N LYS A 49 24.10 -6.31 -10.11
CA LYS A 49 25.48 -6.75 -10.37
C LYS A 49 25.67 -8.22 -9.99
N ASP A 50 25.13 -8.61 -8.85
CA ASP A 50 25.09 -10.01 -8.41
C ASP A 50 23.89 -10.70 -9.04
N LYS A 51 24.16 -11.68 -9.89
CA LYS A 51 23.13 -12.43 -10.64
C LYS A 51 22.16 -13.17 -9.71
N SER A 52 22.57 -13.48 -8.49
CA SER A 52 21.73 -14.10 -7.46
C SER A 52 22.26 -13.81 -6.06
N GLN A 53 21.37 -13.56 -5.12
CA GLN A 53 21.69 -13.39 -3.70
C GLN A 53 20.75 -14.22 -2.82
N VAL A 54 21.17 -14.51 -1.60
CA VAL A 54 20.36 -15.20 -0.59
C VAL A 54 19.59 -14.17 0.21
N TYR A 55 18.29 -14.40 0.37
CA TYR A 55 17.40 -13.55 1.16
C TYR A 55 16.58 -14.38 2.15
N HIS A 56 16.31 -13.76 3.30
CA HIS A 56 15.42 -14.31 4.31
C HIS A 56 13.95 -14.12 3.90
N ARG A 57 13.05 -15.04 4.29
CA ARG A 57 11.62 -15.02 3.96
C ARG A 57 10.93 -13.69 4.30
N ASN A 58 11.36 -13.04 5.38
CA ASN A 58 10.73 -11.82 5.89
C ASN A 58 10.86 -10.63 4.93
N ILE A 59 11.98 -10.56 4.20
CA ILE A 59 12.26 -9.49 3.24
C ILE A 59 11.72 -9.81 1.83
N LEU A 60 11.00 -10.93 1.65
CA LEU A 60 10.43 -11.34 0.37
C LEU A 60 8.91 -11.23 0.39
N LYS A 61 8.29 -10.52 -0.54
CA LYS A 61 6.83 -10.53 -0.74
C LYS A 61 6.48 -11.21 -2.07
N PRO A 62 5.37 -11.95 -2.17
CA PRO A 62 4.88 -12.43 -3.46
C PRO A 62 4.67 -11.26 -4.42
N TYR A 63 5.14 -11.39 -5.66
CA TYR A 63 4.89 -10.41 -6.71
C TYR A 63 3.66 -10.83 -7.51
N TYR A 64 2.61 -10.01 -7.44
CA TYR A 64 1.45 -10.14 -8.31
C TYR A 64 1.54 -9.05 -9.38
N LYS A 65 1.67 -9.47 -10.64
CA LYS A 65 1.62 -8.55 -11.77
C LYS A 65 0.25 -7.88 -11.74
N ARG A 66 0.20 -6.55 -11.71
CA ARG A 66 -1.07 -5.85 -11.89
C ARG A 66 -1.63 -6.25 -13.26
N PRO A 67 -2.93 -6.55 -13.37
CA PRO A 67 -3.53 -6.65 -14.69
C PRO A 67 -3.21 -5.36 -15.44
N GLU A 68 -2.87 -5.48 -16.72
CA GLU A 68 -2.62 -4.32 -17.57
C GLU A 68 -3.92 -3.52 -17.64
N GLN A 69 -4.08 -2.54 -16.76
CA GLN A 69 -5.10 -1.53 -16.92
C GLN A 69 -4.62 -0.65 -18.06
N ILE A 70 -5.05 -1.01 -19.27
CA ILE A 70 -5.05 -0.08 -20.39
C ILE A 70 -5.94 1.07 -19.93
N ASN A 71 -5.33 2.20 -19.56
CA ASN A 71 -6.08 3.41 -19.32
C ASN A 71 -6.60 3.82 -20.70
N TYR A 72 -7.81 3.40 -21.04
CA TYR A 72 -8.50 3.86 -22.23
C TYR A 72 -8.81 5.34 -22.02
N LEU A 73 -7.82 6.19 -22.26
CA LEU A 73 -8.06 7.60 -22.56
C LEU A 73 -8.64 7.59 -23.98
N SER A 74 -9.95 7.32 -24.07
CA SER A 74 -10.67 7.63 -25.30
C SER A 74 -10.60 9.14 -25.48
N LEU A 75 -9.88 9.60 -26.51
CA LEU A 75 -9.87 11.01 -26.92
C LEU A 75 -11.27 11.50 -27.36
N GLU A 76 -12.26 10.61 -27.43
CA GLU A 76 -13.61 10.88 -27.91
C GLU A 76 -14.67 10.86 -26.80
N ALA A 77 -14.29 10.67 -25.54
CA ALA A 77 -15.23 10.62 -24.42
C ALA A 77 -15.05 11.80 -23.46
N GLU A 78 -15.34 13.01 -23.93
CA GLU A 78 -15.50 14.19 -23.07
C GLU A 78 -16.69 14.10 -22.09
N GLU A 79 -17.47 13.01 -22.02
CA GLU A 79 -18.68 13.05 -21.18
C GLU A 79 -19.00 11.87 -20.26
N ARG A 80 -18.32 10.71 -20.30
CA ARG A 80 -18.80 9.55 -19.49
C ARG A 80 -17.73 8.64 -18.92
N ILE A 81 -16.59 9.19 -18.52
CA ILE A 81 -15.80 8.54 -17.48
C ILE A 81 -16.03 9.39 -16.25
N GLY A 82 -16.83 8.85 -15.33
CA GLY A 82 -16.88 9.31 -13.93
C GLY A 82 -15.53 9.05 -13.29
N VAL A 83 -14.50 9.73 -13.77
CA VAL A 83 -13.44 10.25 -12.94
C VAL A 83 -14.23 11.07 -11.94
N TYR A 84 -14.52 10.49 -10.77
CA TYR A 84 -14.58 11.31 -9.59
C TYR A 84 -13.21 12.00 -9.59
N LYS A 85 -13.17 13.17 -10.21
CA LYS A 85 -12.22 14.20 -9.89
C LYS A 85 -12.41 14.28 -8.39
N LEU A 86 -11.50 13.65 -7.65
CA LEU A 86 -11.38 13.90 -6.24
C LEU A 86 -11.05 15.39 -6.25
N GLU A 87 -12.09 16.21 -6.12
CA GLU A 87 -11.99 17.63 -5.87
C GLU A 87 -11.46 17.73 -4.45
N ILE A 88 -10.19 17.32 -4.27
CA ILE A 88 -9.46 17.59 -3.05
C ILE A 88 -9.45 19.12 -2.99
N PRO A 89 -10.14 19.72 -2.02
CA PRO A 89 -10.20 21.17 -1.93
C PRO A 89 -8.78 21.69 -1.86
N HIS A 90 -8.44 22.62 -2.75
CA HIS A 90 -7.15 23.28 -2.69
C HIS A 90 -7.19 24.25 -1.52
N ILE A 91 -6.73 23.80 -0.35
CA ILE A 91 -6.59 24.64 0.85
C ILE A 91 -5.50 25.67 0.53
N VAL A 92 -5.90 26.91 0.28
CA VAL A 92 -4.96 28.05 0.20
C VAL A 92 -4.58 28.37 1.64
N PRO A 93 -3.34 28.12 2.10
CA PRO A 93 -2.97 28.42 3.47
C PRO A 93 -2.85 29.94 3.59
N THR A 94 -3.81 30.58 4.25
CA THR A 94 -3.62 31.94 4.76
C THR A 94 -2.78 31.82 6.04
N PRO A 95 -1.48 32.17 6.03
CA PRO A 95 -0.53 31.75 7.06
C PRO A 95 -0.83 32.27 8.47
N ASN A 96 -1.74 33.23 8.62
CA ASN A 96 -2.08 33.87 9.89
C ASN A 96 -3.57 33.75 10.27
N VAL A 97 -4.38 32.97 9.55
CA VAL A 97 -5.79 32.75 9.90
C VAL A 97 -5.94 31.29 10.35
N LEU A 98 -6.06 31.07 11.66
CA LEU A 98 -6.55 29.80 12.20
C LEU A 98 -8.06 29.77 11.99
N ASP A 99 -8.53 28.96 11.05
CA ASP A 99 -9.94 28.63 10.97
C ASP A 99 -10.26 27.54 11.99
N LEU A 100 -10.74 27.96 13.17
CA LEU A 100 -11.11 27.06 14.26
C LEU A 100 -12.49 26.44 14.05
N SER A 101 -13.21 26.77 12.97
CA SER A 101 -14.56 26.25 12.72
C SER A 101 -14.58 24.77 12.32
N GLU A 102 -13.47 24.25 11.78
CA GLU A 102 -13.26 22.81 11.53
C GLU A 102 -12.78 22.03 12.77
N ILE A 103 -12.37 22.73 13.83
CA ILE A 103 -12.05 22.07 15.10
C ILE A 103 -13.38 21.69 15.73
N ILE A 104 -13.65 20.38 15.80
CA ILE A 104 -14.78 19.85 16.55
C ILE A 104 -14.65 20.35 17.99
N PRO A 105 -15.55 21.22 18.48
CA PRO A 105 -15.44 21.77 19.81
C PRO A 105 -15.78 20.66 20.78
N GLU A 106 -14.74 20.11 21.42
CA GLU A 106 -14.81 19.17 22.54
C GLU A 106 -15.46 17.80 22.19
N PRO A 107 -15.05 16.70 22.85
CA PRO A 107 -15.81 15.46 22.77
C PRO A 107 -17.22 15.75 23.25
N THR A 108 -18.22 15.44 22.41
CA THR A 108 -19.64 15.37 22.78
C THR A 108 -19.72 14.90 24.22
N GLY A 109 -20.34 15.72 25.08
CA GLY A 109 -20.35 15.55 26.53
C GLY A 109 -20.42 14.09 26.96
N SER A 110 -19.71 13.78 28.05
CA SER A 110 -19.33 12.48 28.65
C SER A 110 -20.33 11.30 28.66
N THR A 111 -21.46 11.36 27.97
CA THR A 111 -22.47 10.32 27.90
C THR A 111 -23.07 10.24 26.48
N LEU A 112 -22.86 9.09 25.83
CA LEU A 112 -23.56 8.72 24.60
C LEU A 112 -25.07 8.67 24.87
N THR A 113 -25.87 9.21 23.95
CA THR A 113 -27.33 9.06 23.99
C THR A 113 -27.72 7.58 23.81
N GLU A 114 -28.81 7.15 24.44
CA GLU A 114 -29.30 5.75 24.41
C GLU A 114 -29.38 5.17 22.97
N ASP A 115 -29.81 6.00 22.01
CA ASP A 115 -29.93 5.64 20.60
C ASP A 115 -28.56 5.34 19.94
N GLN A 116 -27.53 6.12 20.30
CA GLN A 116 -26.16 5.90 19.83
C GLN A 116 -25.56 4.62 20.42
N CYS A 117 -25.85 4.33 21.69
CA CYS A 117 -25.48 3.07 22.34
C CYS A 117 -26.13 1.86 21.65
N GLN A 118 -27.41 1.96 21.29
CA GLN A 118 -28.12 0.86 20.61
C GLN A 118 -27.57 0.60 19.21
N LYS A 119 -27.24 1.66 18.44
CA LYS A 119 -26.56 1.51 17.15
C LYS A 119 -25.20 0.81 17.28
N LEU A 120 -24.40 1.19 18.28
CA LEU A 120 -23.12 0.54 18.54
C LEU A 120 -23.27 -0.94 18.89
N ARG A 121 -24.26 -1.31 19.72
CA ARG A 121 -24.54 -2.72 20.05
C ARG A 121 -24.84 -3.56 18.80
N ASN A 122 -25.67 -3.03 17.90
CA ASN A 122 -26.03 -3.72 16.65
C ASN A 122 -24.84 -3.93 15.70
N VAL A 123 -23.81 -3.07 15.78
CA VAL A 123 -22.60 -3.19 14.95
C VAL A 123 -21.59 -4.16 15.54
N ILE A 124 -21.41 -4.12 16.86
CA ILE A 124 -20.41 -4.93 17.57
C ILE A 124 -20.87 -6.39 17.69
N TRP A 125 -22.17 -6.63 17.87
CA TRP A 125 -22.74 -7.96 18.11
C TRP A 125 -23.55 -8.46 16.91
N LYS A 126 -22.95 -8.40 15.71
CA LYS A 126 -23.43 -9.15 14.54
C LYS A 126 -22.99 -10.61 14.57
#